data_AF-T1BK49-F1
#
_entry.id   AF-T1BK49-F1
#
_cell.length_a   1.000
_cell.length_b   1.000
_cell.length_c   1.000
_cell.angle_alpha   90.00
_cell.angle_beta   90.00
_cell.angle_gamma   90.00
#
_symmetry.space_group_name_H-M   'P 1'
#
loop_
_entity.id
_entity.type
_entity.pdbx_description
1 polymer ?
#
loop_
_entity_poly.entity_id
_entity_poly.type
_entity_poly.pdbx_seq_one_letter_code
_entity_poly.pdbx_strand_id
1 'polypeptide(L)'
;PYQGRELVYCDPPYLHATRSSDRRYRFEYEEADHLELLSLLKKLPCQVILSGYPSRLYDEHLAGWQSLEVQVMNQAGVRTEKVWFNFRPDRVHWARYAGKNFTDRQRIKRKAENWGRRYRALPPGERLAVLSALMAVEADE
;
A
#
# COMPACT_ATOMS: atom_id res chain seq x y z
N PRO A 1 9.67 6.89 20.09
CA PRO A 1 9.66 7.82 18.93
C PRO A 1 9.84 7.06 17.61
N TYR A 2 9.19 7.52 16.53
CA TYR A 2 9.38 6.97 15.18
C TYR A 2 10.78 7.28 14.67
N GLN A 3 11.41 6.33 13.97
CA GLN A 3 12.78 6.43 13.48
C GLN A 3 12.88 6.40 11.94
N GLY A 4 11.73 6.35 11.25
CA GLY A 4 11.61 6.49 9.80
C GLY A 4 11.57 5.18 9.02
N ARG A 5 11.75 4.03 9.70
CA ARG A 5 11.57 2.69 9.11
C ARG A 5 10.15 2.15 9.27
N GLU A 6 9.34 2.81 10.07
CA GLU A 6 7.97 2.40 10.34
C GLU A 6 7.04 2.85 9.21
N LEU A 7 5.98 2.07 9.00
CA LEU A 7 4.83 2.46 8.19
C LEU A 7 3.63 2.59 9.12
N VAL A 8 3.00 3.76 9.12
CA VAL A 8 1.77 4.02 9.86
C VAL A 8 0.59 3.91 8.90
N TYR A 9 -0.32 2.97 9.17
CA TYR A 9 -1.62 2.91 8.50
C TYR A 9 -2.67 3.52 9.42
N CYS A 10 -3.32 4.58 8.96
CA CYS A 10 -4.34 5.32 9.70
C CYS A 10 -5.70 5.17 9.02
N ASP A 11 -6.68 4.67 9.76
CA ASP A 11 -8.06 4.47 9.30
C ASP A 11 -9.04 5.13 10.29
N PRO A 12 -9.13 6.47 10.28
CA PRO A 12 -9.95 7.20 11.25
C PRO A 12 -11.44 7.01 10.96
N PRO A 13 -12.33 7.26 11.95
CA PRO A 13 -13.76 7.39 11.69
C PRO A 13 -14.00 8.36 10.52
N TYR A 14 -14.63 7.89 9.44
CA TYR A 14 -14.74 8.70 8.22
C TYR A 14 -15.59 9.96 8.42
N LEU A 15 -15.21 11.04 7.71
CA LEU A 15 -15.89 12.33 7.73
C LEU A 15 -17.39 12.15 7.48
N HIS A 16 -18.22 12.69 8.38
CA HIS A 16 -19.68 12.58 8.33
C HIS A 16 -20.27 12.92 6.95
N ALA A 17 -19.82 14.01 6.34
CA ALA A 17 -20.32 14.49 5.05
C ALA A 17 -20.08 13.51 3.88
N THR A 18 -19.21 12.52 4.04
CA THR A 18 -18.85 11.56 2.99
C THR A 18 -19.57 10.21 3.14
N ARG A 19 -20.44 10.05 4.15
CA ARG A 19 -21.07 8.77 4.49
C ARG A 19 -22.58 8.80 4.25
N SER A 20 -23.13 7.66 3.85
CA SER A 20 -24.57 7.48 3.62
C SER A 20 -25.32 6.79 4.77
N SER A 21 -24.68 6.49 5.89
CA SER A 21 -25.32 5.88 7.08
C SER A 21 -24.98 6.66 8.34
N ASP A 22 -25.98 6.96 9.16
CA ASP A 22 -25.79 7.65 10.43
C ASP A 22 -25.24 6.71 11.53
N ARG A 23 -24.35 7.26 12.36
CA ARG A 23 -23.72 6.75 13.59
C ARG A 23 -23.35 5.26 13.66
N ARG A 24 -22.08 4.97 13.37
CA ARG A 24 -21.47 3.63 13.54
C ARG A 24 -20.36 3.55 14.59
N TYR A 25 -19.82 4.68 15.06
CA TYR A 25 -18.77 4.74 16.08
C TYR A 25 -19.32 5.35 17.36
N ARG A 26 -18.84 4.84 18.51
CA ARG A 26 -19.23 5.34 19.85
C ARG A 26 -18.67 6.74 20.13
N PHE A 27 -17.57 7.09 19.49
CA PHE A 27 -16.92 8.40 19.52
C PHE A 27 -16.67 8.81 18.08
N GLU A 28 -17.17 9.98 17.71
CA GLU A 28 -17.12 10.50 16.34
C GLU A 28 -16.09 11.62 16.24
N TYR A 29 -15.54 11.80 15.05
CA TYR A 29 -14.63 12.91 14.76
C TYR A 29 -15.43 14.09 14.22
N GLU A 30 -15.22 15.24 14.82
CA GLU A 30 -15.58 16.51 14.23
C GLU A 30 -14.52 16.92 13.20
N GLU A 31 -14.85 17.93 12.38
CA GLU A 31 -13.90 18.45 11.39
C GLU A 31 -12.58 18.92 12.04
N ALA A 32 -12.66 19.48 13.26
CA ALA A 32 -11.49 19.88 14.03
C ALA A 32 -10.57 18.69 14.39
N ASP A 33 -11.14 17.55 14.79
CA ASP A 33 -10.37 16.33 15.09
C ASP A 33 -9.66 15.79 13.84
N HIS A 34 -10.33 15.88 12.69
CA HIS A 34 -9.72 15.54 11.42
C HIS A 34 -8.54 16.46 11.09
N LEU A 35 -8.68 17.77 11.28
CA LEU A 35 -7.59 18.73 11.05
C LEU A 35 -6.40 18.50 11.99
N GLU A 36 -6.66 18.18 13.26
CA GLU A 36 -5.62 17.84 14.22
C GLU A 36 -4.90 16.55 13.83
N LEU A 37 -5.65 15.51 13.45
CA LEU A 37 -5.10 14.26 12.95
C LEU A 37 -4.20 14.48 11.74
N LEU A 38 -4.67 15.20 10.72
CA LEU A 38 -3.88 15.48 9.51
C LEU A 38 -2.59 16.26 9.85
N SER A 39 -2.68 17.20 10.78
CA SER A 39 -1.53 17.96 11.27
C SER A 39 -0.53 17.08 12.02
N LEU A 40 -0.99 16.12 12.80
CA LEU A 40 -0.16 15.14 13.50
C LEU A 40 0.55 14.21 12.50
N LEU A 41 -0.19 13.62 11.56
CA LEU A 41 0.35 12.66 10.59
C LEU A 41 1.44 13.29 9.71
N LYS A 42 1.30 14.57 9.33
CA LYS A 42 2.33 15.30 8.57
C LYS A 42 3.62 15.53 9.32
N LYS A 43 3.61 15.48 10.66
CA LYS A 43 4.80 15.66 11.51
C LYS A 43 5.54 14.35 11.76
N LEU A 44 4.95 13.20 11.43
CA LEU A 44 5.59 11.91 11.63
C LEU A 44 6.82 11.78 10.72
N PRO A 45 8.01 11.43 11.26
CA PRO A 45 9.22 11.29 10.47
C PRO A 45 9.29 9.92 9.78
N CYS A 46 8.15 9.36 9.34
CA CYS A 46 8.04 8.02 8.77
C CYS A 46 7.00 7.94 7.65
N GLN A 47 6.88 6.77 7.04
CA GLN A 47 5.90 6.55 5.98
C GLN A 47 4.49 6.46 6.58
N VAL A 48 3.53 7.07 5.91
CA VAL A 48 2.14 7.09 6.35
C VAL A 48 1.21 6.77 5.19
N ILE A 49 0.21 5.96 5.47
CA ILE A 49 -0.96 5.69 4.64
C ILE A 49 -2.19 6.10 5.45
N LEU A 50 -3.07 6.88 4.84
CA LEU A 50 -4.36 7.29 5.40
C LEU A 50 -5.48 6.81 4.49
N SER A 51 -6.45 6.06 5.00
CA SER A 51 -7.65 5.63 4.27
C SER A 51 -8.86 6.50 4.59
N GLY A 52 -9.77 6.62 3.62
CA GLY A 52 -11.01 7.37 3.77
C GLY A 52 -11.89 7.33 2.52
N TYR A 53 -12.93 8.16 2.53
CA TYR A 53 -13.68 8.49 1.31
C TYR A 53 -13.12 9.77 0.67
N PRO A 54 -13.24 9.95 -0.65
CA PRO A 54 -12.90 11.21 -1.31
C PRO A 54 -13.44 12.42 -0.54
N SER A 55 -12.53 13.31 -0.13
CA SER A 55 -12.83 14.42 0.77
C SER A 55 -11.99 15.63 0.38
N ARG A 56 -12.67 16.74 0.08
CA ARG A 56 -12.02 18.00 -0.27
C ARG A 56 -11.14 18.51 0.87
N LEU A 57 -11.59 18.37 2.12
CA LEU A 57 -10.82 18.73 3.31
C LEU A 57 -9.46 18.02 3.32
N TYR A 58 -9.47 16.71 3.06
CA TYR A 58 -8.25 15.90 3.06
C TYR A 58 -7.36 16.25 1.87
N ASP A 59 -7.94 16.39 0.67
CA ASP A 59 -7.20 16.73 -0.54
C ASP A 59 -6.48 18.08 -0.43
N GLU A 60 -7.10 19.09 0.17
CA GLU A 60 -6.49 20.40 0.40
C GLU A 60 -5.33 20.33 1.41
N HIS A 61 -5.49 19.57 2.50
CA HIS A 61 -4.48 19.51 3.57
C HIS A 61 -3.32 18.55 3.25
N LEU A 62 -3.56 17.57 2.37
CA LEU A 62 -2.61 16.55 1.93
C LEU A 62 -2.14 16.77 0.49
N ALA A 63 -2.20 18.00 -0.03
CA ALA A 63 -1.81 18.31 -1.42
C ALA A 63 -0.38 17.87 -1.83
N GLY A 64 0.54 17.68 -0.87
CA GLY A 64 1.88 17.16 -1.11
C GLY A 64 2.01 15.63 -1.08
N TRP A 65 0.93 14.93 -0.75
CA TRP A 65 0.88 13.47 -0.67
C TRP A 65 0.37 12.90 -2.00
N GLN A 66 0.70 11.64 -2.27
CA GLN A 66 0.11 10.90 -3.38
C GLN A 66 -1.25 10.32 -2.95
N SER A 67 -2.13 10.04 -3.91
CA SER A 67 -3.42 9.40 -3.62
C SER A 67 -3.84 8.38 -4.66
N LEU A 68 -4.61 7.38 -4.24
CA LEU A 68 -5.21 6.35 -5.09
C LEU A 68 -6.68 6.18 -4.74
N GLU A 69 -7.54 6.07 -5.75
CA GLU A 69 -8.95 5.75 -5.58
C GLU A 69 -9.21 4.28 -5.95
N VAL A 70 -9.99 3.61 -5.12
CA VAL A 70 -10.30 2.19 -5.24
C VAL A 70 -11.82 2.02 -5.24
N GLN A 71 -12.35 1.37 -6.27
CA GLN A 71 -13.75 0.99 -6.31
C GLN A 71 -13.93 -0.35 -5.60
N VAL A 72 -14.76 -0.37 -4.57
CA VAL A 72 -15.06 -1.54 -3.75
C VAL A 72 -16.55 -1.84 -3.86
N MET A 73 -16.89 -3.09 -4.16
CA MET A 73 -18.27 -3.57 -4.10
C MET A 73 -18.58 -3.98 -2.66
N ASN A 74 -19.58 -3.37 -2.03
CA ASN A 74 -20.10 -3.81 -0.74
C ASN A 74 -21.59 -4.20 -0.84
N GLN A 75 -22.17 -4.70 0.25
CA GLN A 75 -23.58 -5.12 0.29
C GLN A 75 -24.57 -3.98 -0.04
N ALA A 76 -24.15 -2.72 0.05
CA ALA A 76 -24.93 -1.51 -0.23
C ALA A 76 -24.50 -0.82 -1.53
N GLY A 77 -23.81 -1.54 -2.44
CA GLY A 77 -23.41 -1.07 -3.76
C GLY A 77 -21.92 -0.73 -3.91
N VAL A 78 -21.58 -0.12 -5.04
CA VAL A 78 -20.20 0.32 -5.33
C VAL A 78 -19.87 1.55 -4.50
N ARG A 79 -18.73 1.53 -3.81
CA ARG A 79 -18.18 2.68 -3.08
C ARG A 79 -16.79 3.00 -3.60
N THR A 80 -16.49 4.29 -3.70
CA THR A 80 -15.16 4.78 -4.03
C THR A 80 -14.44 5.12 -2.73
N GLU A 81 -13.46 4.33 -2.35
CA GLU A 81 -12.53 4.64 -1.27
C GLU A 81 -11.31 5.36 -1.85
N LYS A 82 -10.66 6.17 -1.01
CA LYS A 82 -9.45 6.91 -1.37
C LYS A 82 -8.40 6.69 -0.30
N VAL A 83 -7.16 6.53 -0.75
CA VAL A 83 -6.00 6.35 0.11
C VAL A 83 -5.00 7.45 -0.21
N TRP A 84 -4.48 8.14 0.81
CA TRP A 84 -3.41 9.13 0.71
C TRP A 84 -2.14 8.57 1.33
N PHE A 85 -0.97 8.84 0.74
CA PHE A 85 0.31 8.36 1.26
C PHE A 85 1.47 9.31 0.94
N ASN A 86 2.43 9.42 1.86
CA ASN A 86 3.50 10.43 1.83
C ASN A 86 4.82 9.95 1.23
N PHE A 87 4.83 8.79 0.58
CA PHE A 87 6.03 8.16 0.02
C PHE A 87 5.77 7.69 -1.40
N ARG A 88 6.83 7.43 -2.17
CA ARG A 88 6.71 6.79 -3.48
C ARG A 88 6.76 5.27 -3.29
N PRO A 89 5.76 4.50 -3.74
CA PRO A 89 5.85 3.06 -3.80
C PRO A 89 6.92 2.70 -4.82
N ASP A 90 8.12 2.40 -4.33
CA ASP A 90 9.32 2.11 -5.10
C ASP A 90 9.41 0.63 -5.48
N ARG A 91 8.81 -0.26 -4.68
CA ARG A 91 8.86 -1.70 -4.91
C ARG A 91 7.51 -2.37 -4.75
N VAL A 92 7.14 -3.22 -5.70
CA VAL A 92 6.09 -4.22 -5.50
C VAL A 92 6.70 -5.31 -4.61
N HIS A 93 6.60 -5.15 -3.29
CA HIS A 93 7.26 -6.05 -2.33
C HIS A 93 6.80 -7.52 -2.41
N TRP A 94 5.69 -7.79 -3.11
CA TRP A 94 5.22 -9.15 -3.30
C TRP A 94 5.36 -9.60 -4.76
N ALA A 95 6.18 -10.63 -5.00
CA ALA A 95 6.35 -11.23 -6.32
C ALA A 95 5.03 -11.63 -7.02
N ARG A 96 3.96 -11.89 -6.23
CA ARG A 96 2.61 -12.18 -6.75
C ARG A 96 1.99 -11.03 -7.54
N TYR A 97 2.36 -9.78 -7.23
CA TYR A 97 1.83 -8.60 -7.89
C TYR A 97 2.77 -8.06 -8.99
N ALA A 98 3.93 -8.69 -9.22
CA ALA A 98 4.79 -8.35 -10.34
C ALA A 98 4.05 -8.60 -11.68
N GLY A 99 3.84 -7.53 -12.45
CA GLY A 99 3.22 -7.57 -13.78
C GLY A 99 2.11 -6.53 -13.97
N LYS A 100 2.00 -6.02 -15.20
CA LYS A 100 1.12 -4.88 -15.56
C LYS A 100 -0.37 -5.23 -15.55
N ASN A 101 -0.74 -6.49 -15.78
CA ASN A 101 -2.12 -6.96 -15.84
C ASN A 101 -2.23 -8.45 -15.48
N PHE A 102 -3.43 -9.03 -15.51
CA PHE A 102 -3.67 -10.43 -15.14
C PHE A 102 -2.81 -11.40 -15.96
N THR A 103 -2.78 -11.23 -17.29
CA THR A 103 -2.01 -12.10 -18.20
C THR A 103 -0.52 -12.00 -17.93
N ASP A 104 0.00 -10.77 -17.71
CA ASP A 104 1.40 -10.55 -17.40
C ASP A 104 1.80 -11.18 -16.05
N ARG A 105 0.95 -11.06 -15.03
CA ARG A 105 1.13 -11.73 -13.74
C ARG A 105 1.17 -13.26 -13.89
N GLN A 106 0.29 -13.84 -14.72
CA GLN A 106 0.33 -15.28 -15.01
C GLN A 106 1.61 -15.70 -15.73
N ARG A 107 2.09 -14.90 -16.69
CA ARG A 107 3.37 -15.13 -17.39
C ARG A 107 4.55 -15.12 -16.42
N ILE A 108 4.63 -14.11 -15.55
CA ILE A 108 5.69 -13.97 -14.54
C ILE A 108 5.64 -15.14 -13.55
N LYS A 109 4.45 -15.51 -13.07
CA LYS A 109 4.24 -16.68 -12.21
C LYS A 109 4.80 -17.97 -12.85
N ARG A 110 4.41 -18.27 -14.11
CA ARG A 110 4.90 -19.45 -14.83
C ARG A 110 6.41 -19.43 -15.04
N LYS A 111 6.98 -18.25 -15.32
CA LYS A 111 8.44 -18.08 -15.43
C LYS A 111 9.12 -18.42 -14.10
N ALA A 112 8.64 -17.89 -12.98
CA ALA A 112 9.17 -18.18 -11.65
C ALA A 112 9.07 -19.68 -11.30
N GLU A 113 7.93 -20.31 -11.56
CA GLU A 113 7.73 -21.75 -11.34
C GLU A 113 8.69 -22.60 -12.18
N ASN A 114 8.91 -22.24 -13.45
CA ASN A 114 9.86 -22.92 -14.33
C ASN A 114 11.30 -22.77 -13.85
N TRP A 115 11.72 -21.57 -13.45
CA TRP A 115 13.03 -21.33 -12.86
C TRP A 115 13.21 -22.13 -11.57
N GLY A 116 12.21 -22.15 -10.69
CA GLY A 116 12.22 -22.95 -9.46
C GLY A 116 12.37 -24.46 -9.73
N ARG A 117 11.67 -24.99 -10.75
CA ARG A 117 11.83 -26.39 -11.17
C ARG A 117 13.23 -26.69 -11.69
N ARG A 118 13.79 -25.82 -12.55
CA ARG A 118 15.15 -25.95 -13.08
C ARG A 118 16.19 -25.89 -11.96
N TYR A 119 16.09 -24.89 -11.10
CA TYR A 119 16.98 -24.70 -9.95
C TYR A 119 16.94 -25.91 -9.00
N ARG A 120 15.75 -26.46 -8.72
CA ARG A 120 15.61 -27.66 -7.90
C ARG A 120 16.30 -28.89 -8.50
N ALA A 121 16.32 -29.01 -9.83
CA ALA A 121 16.94 -30.13 -10.53
C ALA A 121 18.49 -30.06 -10.57
N LEU A 122 19.08 -28.91 -10.24
CA LEU A 122 20.53 -28.75 -10.21
C LEU A 122 21.17 -29.47 -9.00
N PRO A 123 22.42 -29.95 -9.14
CA PRO A 123 23.22 -30.41 -8.01
C PRO A 123 23.39 -29.34 -6.92
N PRO A 124 23.59 -29.71 -5.64
CA PRO A 124 23.69 -28.75 -4.54
C PRO A 124 24.75 -27.65 -4.73
N GLY A 125 25.92 -27.98 -5.27
CA GLY A 125 26.99 -27.00 -5.54
C GLY A 125 26.60 -25.98 -6.60
N GLU A 126 25.96 -26.43 -7.68
CA GLU A 126 25.46 -25.53 -8.74
C GLU A 126 24.32 -24.64 -8.24
N ARG A 127 23.43 -25.17 -7.38
CA ARG A 127 22.40 -24.34 -6.71
C ARG A 127 23.04 -23.21 -5.90
N LEU A 128 24.05 -23.53 -5.08
CA LEU A 128 24.75 -22.53 -4.27
C LEU A 128 25.43 -21.46 -5.15
N ALA A 129 26.07 -21.86 -6.24
CA ALA A 129 26.69 -20.94 -7.19
C ALA A 129 25.66 -20.00 -7.85
N VAL A 130 24.53 -20.55 -8.32
CA VAL A 130 23.44 -19.76 -8.91
C VAL A 130 22.82 -18.81 -7.88
N LEU A 131 22.59 -19.27 -6.64
CA LEU A 131 22.09 -18.41 -5.57
C LEU A 131 23.05 -17.26 -5.26
N SER A 132 24.35 -17.55 -5.15
CA SER A 132 25.37 -16.53 -4.93
C SER A 132 25.37 -15.49 -6.04
N ALA A 133 25.23 -15.90 -7.30
CA ALA A 133 25.14 -14.98 -8.44
C ALA A 133 23.86 -14.12 -8.39
N LEU A 134 22.71 -14.69 -8.04
CA LEU A 134 21.47 -13.93 -7.86
C LEU A 134 21.58 -12.92 -6.71
N MET A 135 22.16 -13.32 -5.58
CA MET A 135 22.38 -12.42 -4.45
C MET A 135 23.32 -11.25 -4.79
N ALA A 136 24.33 -11.48 -5.64
CA ALA A 136 25.21 -10.42 -6.10
C ALA A 136 24.45 -9.38 -6.96
N VAL A 137 23.55 -9.83 -7.85
CA VAL A 137 22.72 -8.92 -8.67
C VAL A 137 21.84 -8.02 -7.77
N GLU A 138 21.23 -8.59 -6.74
CA GLU A 138 20.34 -7.83 -5.82
C GLU A 138 21.12 -6.93 -4.85
N ALA A 139 22.41 -7.16 -4.62
CA ALA A 139 23.24 -6.32 -3.74
C ALA A 139 23.70 -5.02 -4.41
N ASP A 140 23.72 -4.99 -5.75
CA ASP A 140 24.09 -3.83 -6.56
C ASP A 140 22.88 -2.89 -6.86
N GLU A 141 21.68 -3.24 -6.39
CA GLU A 141 20.39 -2.53 -6.60
C GLU A 141 19.84 -1.82 -5.34
#